data_AF-A0A1C6RH12-F1
#
_entry.id   AF-A0A1C6RH12-F1
#
_cell.length_a   1.000
_cell.length_b   1.000
_cell.length_c   1.000
_cell.angle_alpha   90.00
_cell.angle_beta   90.00
_cell.angle_gamma   90.00
#
_symmetry.space_group_name_H-M   'P 1'
#
loop_
_entity.id
_entity.type
_entity.pdbx_description
1 polymer ?
#
loop_
_entity_poly.entity_id
_entity_poly.type
_entity_poly.pdbx_seq_one_letter_code
_entity_poly.pdbx_strand_id
1 'polypeptide(L)'
;MLVSRRSRAATLAACVALLLSAGACGAEQSGKADTPVHQVRLYGNDGNMLNTFPRELKDRAHLVDGMKGTTPMTPLPEDFKARLRAVDPELRDYLYAAEAYDAVMISALAAQLAGTTAPAAIAEQIVGVTNEGQRCEDAVGCLKLARTGQDIEYRGISLTRAGFTDAGEPATASYGTLHFDDQKLNDAKTEFVGAGDDSTASTKAPPKARQPRGKAAVPLTLGGLMPRTGALSLAYPPQAAAAALAVKEINAAGGVLGKPVVWIEGDDGTNPDIARATLASHVRKNVHVIIGAGASGVSKAVLPDVVAAGLVMVSPANTDASLTTIEDNGLYFRTAPPDSLQGRALADVIVRDGPRKVALVARKDSYGEGLQGYVRTELERAGLGSDKVKLLTYEPPANADSPPVDFSRGAREIKEFGADAVLLIGYAESAAVIVALDEAGVRIQQ
;
A
#
# COMPACT_ATOMS: atom_id res chain seq x y z
N MET A 1 45.01 -39.50 24.04
CA MET A 1 45.42 -39.10 25.40
C MET A 1 44.65 -37.83 25.74
N LEU A 2 43.41 -37.89 26.23
CA LEU A 2 42.94 -38.22 27.60
C LEU A 2 43.59 -37.36 28.69
N VAL A 3 42.73 -36.98 29.65
CA VAL A 3 42.97 -36.29 30.94
C VAL A 3 42.91 -34.75 30.89
N SER A 4 42.32 -34.03 31.83
CA SER A 4 41.01 -34.04 32.52
C SER A 4 41.01 -32.82 33.45
N ARG A 5 39.82 -32.27 33.71
CA ARG A 5 39.47 -31.33 34.79
C ARG A 5 40.15 -31.67 36.14
N ARG A 6 40.42 -30.64 36.98
CA ARG A 6 39.74 -30.43 38.28
C ARG A 6 40.33 -29.29 39.13
N SER A 7 39.46 -28.35 39.47
CA SER A 7 39.15 -27.78 40.81
C SER A 7 40.21 -27.76 41.92
N ARG A 8 40.39 -26.58 42.52
CA ARG A 8 40.75 -26.42 43.94
C ARG A 8 39.77 -25.47 44.63
N ALA A 9 39.30 -25.91 45.79
CA ALA A 9 38.38 -25.23 46.67
C ALA A 9 39.13 -24.58 47.86
N ALA A 10 38.53 -23.50 48.35
CA ALA A 10 38.33 -23.07 49.76
C ALA A 10 39.48 -23.00 50.77
N THR A 11 39.62 -21.84 51.43
CA THR A 11 39.64 -21.64 52.90
C THR A 11 39.66 -20.13 53.22
N LEU A 12 38.59 -19.57 53.81
CA LEU A 12 38.41 -19.19 55.23
C LEU A 12 39.23 -17.97 55.71
N ALA A 13 38.53 -16.88 56.03
CA ALA A 13 38.83 -16.02 57.18
C ALA A 13 37.53 -15.37 57.69
N ALA A 14 37.20 -15.68 58.94
CA ALA A 14 36.09 -15.13 59.69
C ALA A 14 36.46 -13.78 60.33
N CYS A 15 35.48 -12.89 60.47
CA CYS A 15 35.44 -11.90 61.56
C CYS A 15 33.98 -11.60 61.88
N VAL A 16 33.56 -12.07 63.05
CA VAL A 16 32.30 -11.77 63.71
C VAL A 16 32.48 -10.48 64.50
N ALA A 17 31.57 -9.52 64.32
CA ALA A 17 31.29 -8.50 65.33
C ALA A 17 29.78 -8.31 65.42
N LEU A 18 29.20 -8.84 66.51
CA LEU A 18 27.85 -8.54 66.98
C LEU A 18 27.81 -7.11 67.52
N LEU A 19 26.80 -6.33 67.15
CA LEU A 19 26.21 -5.30 68.01
C LEU A 19 24.69 -5.39 67.91
N LEU A 20 24.07 -5.45 69.10
CA LEU A 20 22.66 -5.71 69.36
C LEU A 20 21.75 -4.52 69.02
N SER A 21 20.50 -4.90 68.73
CA SER A 21 19.30 -4.15 68.41
C SER A 21 18.87 -3.04 69.38
N ALA A 22 18.28 -1.98 68.83
CA ALA A 22 17.17 -1.26 69.45
C ALA A 22 16.13 -0.96 68.36
N GLY A 23 14.89 -1.43 68.57
CA GLY A 23 13.78 -1.25 67.65
C GLY A 23 13.21 0.16 67.69
N ALA A 24 12.73 0.62 66.54
CA ALA A 24 11.75 1.69 66.43
C ALA A 24 10.82 1.38 65.26
N CYS A 25 9.53 1.25 65.56
CA CYS A 25 8.45 1.20 64.59
C CYS A 25 8.51 2.41 63.66
N GLY A 26 8.56 2.17 62.36
CA GLY A 26 8.36 3.18 61.32
C GLY A 26 7.53 2.55 60.22
N ALA A 27 6.35 3.11 59.98
CA ALA A 27 5.29 2.57 59.14
C ALA A 27 5.78 2.16 57.74
N GLU A 28 5.35 0.97 57.29
CA GLU A 28 5.40 0.56 55.90
C GLU A 28 4.65 1.60 55.05
N GLN A 29 5.39 2.44 54.32
CA GLN A 29 4.86 3.02 53.10
C GLN A 29 4.75 1.86 52.11
N SER A 30 3.52 1.42 51.90
CA SER A 30 3.13 0.62 50.75
C SER A 30 3.59 1.36 49.50
N GLY A 31 4.72 0.93 48.94
CA GLY A 31 5.09 1.28 47.59
C GLY A 31 3.91 0.91 46.71
N LYS A 32 3.35 1.89 45.99
CA LYS A 32 2.49 1.61 44.85
C LYS A 32 3.22 0.57 44.03
N ALA A 33 2.69 -0.64 43.96
CA ALA A 33 3.14 -1.60 42.98
C ALA A 33 2.97 -0.91 41.63
N ASP A 34 4.08 -0.61 40.96
CA ASP A 34 4.07 -0.19 39.57
C ASP A 34 3.25 -1.25 38.83
N THR A 35 2.04 -0.88 38.42
CA THR A 35 1.24 -1.74 37.56
C THR A 35 2.08 -1.91 36.29
N PRO A 36 2.37 -3.15 35.84
CA PRO A 36 3.17 -3.37 34.66
C PRO A 36 2.63 -2.50 33.52
N VAL A 37 3.43 -1.54 33.07
CA VAL A 37 2.98 -0.61 32.04
C VAL A 37 2.76 -1.44 30.77
N HIS A 38 1.52 -1.50 30.32
CA HIS A 38 1.17 -2.26 29.14
C HIS A 38 1.71 -1.53 27.91
N GLN A 39 2.82 -2.05 27.37
CA GLN A 39 3.51 -1.45 26.24
C GLN A 39 3.22 -2.22 24.95
N VAL A 40 2.96 -1.49 23.85
CA VAL A 40 2.66 -2.07 22.53
C VAL A 40 3.59 -1.53 21.46
N ARG A 41 3.98 -2.40 20.54
CA ARG A 41 4.55 -2.00 19.25
C ARG A 41 3.43 -1.73 18.26
N LEU A 42 3.52 -0.63 17.52
CA LEU A 42 2.57 -0.29 16.47
C LEU A 42 3.07 -0.76 15.12
N TYR A 43 2.15 -1.32 14.35
CA TYR A 43 2.35 -1.69 12.96
C TYR A 43 1.28 -1.03 12.08
N GLY A 44 1.63 -0.71 10.86
CA GLY A 44 0.75 -0.08 9.88
C GLY A 44 0.85 -0.68 8.48
N ASN A 45 0.04 -0.14 7.59
CA ASN A 45 -0.01 -0.48 6.17
C ASN A 45 0.09 0.78 5.30
N ASP A 46 -0.01 0.62 3.99
CA ASP A 46 0.01 1.68 2.97
C ASP A 46 -0.97 2.83 3.24
N GLY A 47 -2.09 2.57 3.92
CA GLY A 47 -3.03 3.62 4.32
C GLY A 47 -2.54 4.58 5.39
N ASN A 48 -1.50 4.22 6.16
CA ASN A 48 -1.01 5.01 7.30
C ASN A 48 0.53 5.08 7.43
N MET A 49 1.29 4.45 6.54
CA MET A 49 2.75 4.55 6.49
C MET A 49 3.21 5.65 5.50
N LEU A 50 2.96 6.91 5.85
CA LEU A 50 3.22 8.12 5.05
C LEU A 50 3.81 9.24 5.93
N ASN A 51 4.71 10.09 5.41
CA ASN A 51 5.24 11.24 6.18
C ASN A 51 4.17 12.28 6.53
N THR A 52 3.03 12.27 5.84
CA THR A 52 1.87 13.10 6.16
C THR A 52 1.00 12.55 7.28
N PHE A 53 1.03 11.24 7.56
CA PHE A 53 0.18 10.59 8.56
C PHE A 53 0.36 11.15 9.99
N PRO A 54 1.57 11.47 10.49
CA PRO A 54 1.73 12.04 11.84
C PRO A 54 0.95 13.33 12.10
N ARG A 55 0.58 14.08 11.04
CA ARG A 55 -0.24 15.29 11.15
C ARG A 55 -1.66 15.00 11.65
N GLU A 56 -2.17 13.80 11.38
CA GLU A 56 -3.50 13.36 11.84
C GLU A 56 -3.53 13.20 13.37
N LEU A 57 -2.38 12.97 14.02
CA LEU A 57 -2.25 12.89 15.47
C LEU A 57 -2.05 14.26 16.15
N LYS A 58 -1.92 15.36 15.40
CA LYS A 58 -1.80 16.72 15.92
C LYS A 58 -0.66 16.87 16.96
N ASP A 59 -0.98 17.28 18.18
CA ASP A 59 -0.03 17.45 19.29
C ASP A 59 0.53 16.11 19.80
N ARG A 60 -0.05 14.98 19.38
CA ARG A 60 0.42 13.62 19.70
C ARG A 60 1.17 12.94 18.56
N ALA A 61 1.71 13.69 17.60
CA ALA A 61 2.48 13.14 16.48
C ALA A 61 3.62 12.19 16.90
N HIS A 62 4.26 12.44 18.06
CA HIS A 62 5.31 11.56 18.61
C HIS A 62 4.84 10.12 18.88
N LEU A 63 3.54 9.84 18.98
CA LEU A 63 3.04 8.49 19.21
C LEU A 63 3.26 7.54 18.02
N VAL A 64 3.63 8.05 16.85
CA VAL A 64 4.03 7.19 15.72
C VAL A 64 5.50 6.78 15.78
N ASP A 65 6.32 7.39 16.62
CA ASP A 65 7.73 7.00 16.73
C ASP A 65 7.83 5.53 17.12
N GLY A 66 8.72 4.78 16.45
CA GLY A 66 8.86 3.33 16.62
C GLY A 66 7.85 2.48 15.83
N MET A 67 6.80 3.09 15.25
CA MET A 67 5.83 2.39 14.40
C MET A 67 6.50 1.86 13.14
N LYS A 68 6.21 0.60 12.82
CA LYS A 68 6.69 -0.07 11.60
C LYS A 68 5.52 -0.35 10.66
N GLY A 69 5.77 -0.73 9.42
CA GLY A 69 4.69 -1.14 8.54
C GLY A 69 5.16 -1.50 7.15
N THR A 70 4.22 -1.85 6.27
CA THR A 70 4.55 -2.19 4.89
C THR A 70 3.73 -1.38 3.89
N THR A 71 4.33 -1.07 2.75
CA THR A 71 3.65 -0.47 1.60
C THR A 71 4.13 -1.17 0.33
N PRO A 72 3.28 -1.29 -0.72
CA PRO A 72 3.78 -1.57 -2.06
C PRO A 72 4.80 -0.50 -2.42
N MET A 73 6.06 -0.92 -2.57
CA MET A 73 7.16 -0.02 -2.88
C MET A 73 8.33 -0.79 -3.48
N THR A 74 8.66 -0.46 -4.73
CA THR A 74 9.98 -0.75 -5.31
C THR A 74 10.98 0.32 -4.87
N PRO A 75 12.29 0.02 -4.81
CA PRO A 75 13.31 1.05 -4.64
C PRO A 75 13.17 2.11 -5.75
N LEU A 76 12.73 3.32 -5.38
CA LEU A 76 12.49 4.39 -6.35
C LEU A 76 13.81 5.06 -6.73
N PRO A 77 14.17 5.13 -8.03
CA PRO A 77 15.34 5.86 -8.48
C PRO A 77 15.27 7.35 -8.11
N GLU A 78 16.40 7.95 -7.71
CA GLU A 78 16.42 9.37 -7.34
C GLU A 78 16.11 10.30 -8.53
N ASP A 79 16.41 9.88 -9.76
CA ASP A 79 15.99 10.64 -10.95
C ASP A 79 14.46 10.66 -11.10
N PHE A 80 13.77 9.56 -10.76
CA PHE A 80 12.31 9.49 -10.79
C PHE A 80 11.72 10.41 -9.73
N LYS A 81 12.22 10.34 -8.48
CA LYS A 81 11.81 11.26 -7.42
C LYS A 81 12.06 12.73 -7.78
N ALA A 82 13.20 13.03 -8.42
CA ALA A 82 13.52 14.38 -8.89
C ALA A 82 12.54 14.86 -9.98
N ARG A 83 12.19 14.00 -10.95
CA ARG A 83 11.19 14.31 -11.99
C ARG A 83 9.80 14.52 -11.40
N LEU A 84 9.39 13.74 -10.40
CA LEU A 84 8.14 13.95 -9.67
C LEU A 84 8.15 15.30 -8.94
N ARG A 85 9.24 15.64 -8.24
CA ARG A 85 9.39 16.96 -7.58
C ARG A 85 9.44 18.13 -8.56
N ALA A 86 9.82 17.91 -9.81
CA ALA A 86 9.72 18.92 -10.85
C ALA A 86 8.26 19.14 -11.33
N VAL A 87 7.36 18.19 -11.09
CA VAL A 87 5.91 18.34 -11.31
C VAL A 87 5.26 18.95 -10.07
N ASP A 88 5.60 18.47 -8.87
CA ASP A 88 5.13 18.98 -7.59
C ASP A 88 6.30 19.21 -6.61
N PRO A 89 6.81 20.44 -6.48
CA PRO A 89 7.93 20.76 -5.57
C PRO A 89 7.63 20.54 -4.08
N GLU A 90 6.36 20.45 -3.68
CA GLU A 90 5.95 20.21 -2.31
C GLU A 90 5.83 18.72 -1.98
N LEU A 91 6.03 17.83 -2.95
CA LEU A 91 5.91 16.40 -2.77
C LEU A 91 6.91 15.87 -1.73
N ARG A 92 6.39 15.19 -0.70
CA ARG A 92 7.17 14.61 0.41
C ARG A 92 7.10 13.08 0.47
N ASP A 93 6.05 12.50 -0.10
CA ASP A 93 5.78 11.06 -0.12
C ASP A 93 5.69 10.56 -1.55
N TYR A 94 5.89 9.25 -1.76
CA TYR A 94 5.91 8.63 -3.09
C TYR A 94 5.01 7.39 -3.20
N LEU A 95 4.12 7.18 -2.22
CA LEU A 95 3.20 6.05 -2.21
C LEU A 95 2.37 6.00 -3.50
N TYR A 96 2.33 4.84 -4.14
CA TYR A 96 1.64 4.60 -5.41
C TYR A 96 2.08 5.48 -6.60
N ALA A 97 3.18 6.24 -6.49
CA ALA A 97 3.68 7.07 -7.58
C ALA A 97 4.17 6.21 -8.76
N ALA A 98 4.92 5.14 -8.47
CA ALA A 98 5.44 4.24 -9.49
C ALA A 98 4.29 3.52 -10.22
N GLU A 99 3.30 3.06 -9.47
CA GLU A 99 2.12 2.37 -9.95
C GLU A 99 1.23 3.28 -10.80
N ALA A 100 1.04 4.54 -10.40
CA ALA A 100 0.30 5.53 -11.18
C ALA A 100 1.00 5.91 -12.48
N TYR A 101 2.33 6.06 -12.45
CA TYR A 101 3.13 6.28 -13.65
C TYR A 101 2.99 5.09 -14.62
N ASP A 102 3.16 3.87 -14.12
CA ASP A 102 3.07 2.65 -14.92
C ASP A 102 1.65 2.41 -15.45
N ALA A 103 0.59 2.72 -14.70
CA ALA A 103 -0.79 2.59 -15.16
C ALA A 103 -1.06 3.47 -16.39
N VAL A 104 -0.55 4.71 -16.39
CA VAL A 104 -0.66 5.62 -17.54
C VAL A 104 0.18 5.14 -18.72
N MET A 105 1.42 4.70 -18.47
CA MET A 105 2.32 4.18 -19.49
C MET A 105 1.76 2.95 -20.20
N ILE A 106 1.32 1.95 -19.43
CA ILE A 106 0.72 0.72 -19.95
C ILE A 106 -0.51 1.02 -20.79
N SER A 107 -1.40 1.90 -20.30
CA SER A 107 -2.61 2.31 -21.04
C SER A 107 -2.29 2.97 -22.38
N ALA A 108 -1.27 3.84 -22.41
CA ALA A 108 -0.83 4.52 -23.63
C ALA A 108 -0.18 3.56 -24.64
N LEU A 109 0.66 2.64 -24.16
CA LEU A 109 1.33 1.63 -24.98
C LEU A 109 0.32 0.62 -25.54
N ALA A 110 -0.64 0.18 -24.74
CA ALA A 110 -1.74 -0.68 -25.16
C ALA A 110 -2.53 -0.06 -26.31
N ALA A 111 -2.90 1.22 -26.20
CA ALA A 111 -3.58 1.95 -27.27
C ALA A 111 -2.73 2.09 -28.54
N GLN A 112 -1.42 2.32 -28.39
CA GLN A 112 -0.49 2.39 -29.51
C GLN A 112 -0.39 1.05 -30.26
N LEU A 113 -0.30 -0.07 -29.55
CA LEU A 113 -0.25 -1.42 -30.13
C LEU A 113 -1.60 -1.83 -30.73
N ALA A 114 -2.71 -1.45 -30.08
CA ALA A 114 -4.06 -1.69 -30.60
C ALA A 114 -4.34 -0.93 -31.91
N GLY A 115 -3.60 0.14 -32.19
CA GLY A 115 -3.81 0.99 -33.37
C GLY A 115 -5.09 1.83 -33.32
N THR A 116 -5.71 1.95 -32.14
CA THR A 116 -6.99 2.62 -31.92
C THR A 116 -7.12 3.06 -30.45
N THR A 117 -8.00 4.03 -30.17
CA THR A 117 -8.36 4.42 -28.80
C THR A 117 -9.60 3.67 -28.28
N ALA A 118 -10.15 2.72 -29.05
CA ALA A 118 -11.33 1.95 -28.63
C ALA A 118 -11.01 1.11 -27.37
N PRO A 119 -11.72 1.30 -26.24
CA PRO A 119 -11.37 0.68 -24.96
C PRO A 119 -11.22 -0.84 -25.00
N ALA A 120 -12.14 -1.57 -25.65
CA ALA A 120 -12.05 -3.03 -25.74
C ALA A 120 -10.75 -3.50 -26.44
N ALA A 121 -10.30 -2.80 -27.48
CA ALA A 121 -9.05 -3.14 -28.16
C ALA A 121 -7.81 -2.75 -27.35
N ILE A 122 -7.90 -1.72 -26.51
CA ILE A 122 -6.85 -1.36 -25.54
C ILE A 122 -6.74 -2.48 -24.50
N ALA A 123 -7.87 -2.93 -23.94
CA ALA A 123 -7.90 -3.97 -22.91
C ALA A 123 -7.21 -5.27 -23.36
N GLU A 124 -7.48 -5.72 -24.58
CA GLU A 124 -6.85 -6.90 -25.18
C GLU A 124 -5.31 -6.83 -25.21
N GLN A 125 -4.72 -5.62 -25.20
CA GLN A 125 -3.27 -5.40 -25.26
C GLN A 125 -2.61 -5.27 -23.88
N ILE A 126 -3.34 -4.93 -22.82
CA ILE A 126 -2.73 -4.50 -21.54
C ILE A 126 -1.82 -5.56 -20.94
N VAL A 127 -2.27 -6.82 -20.86
CA VAL A 127 -1.43 -7.91 -20.32
C VAL A 127 -0.18 -8.09 -21.19
N GLY A 128 -0.35 -8.06 -22.51
CA GLY A 128 0.71 -8.22 -23.49
C GLY A 128 1.73 -7.08 -23.54
N VAL A 129 1.38 -5.86 -23.11
CA VAL A 129 2.34 -4.74 -23.01
C VAL A 129 3.44 -5.03 -22.00
N THR A 130 3.16 -5.88 -21.01
CA THR A 130 4.07 -6.15 -19.90
C THR A 130 4.71 -7.54 -19.99
N ASN A 131 4.36 -8.36 -20.97
CA ASN A 131 4.83 -9.73 -21.08
C ASN A 131 5.21 -10.02 -22.53
N GLU A 132 6.16 -10.93 -22.74
CA GLU A 132 6.48 -11.46 -24.08
C GLU A 132 6.78 -10.36 -25.13
N GLY A 133 8.02 -9.95 -25.28
CA GLY A 133 8.37 -8.97 -26.31
C GLY A 133 9.77 -8.43 -26.17
N GLN A 134 10.06 -7.38 -26.94
CA GLN A 134 11.32 -6.65 -26.77
C GLN A 134 11.22 -5.73 -25.55
N ARG A 135 12.11 -5.94 -24.58
CA ARG A 135 12.19 -5.11 -23.37
C ARG A 135 12.43 -3.63 -23.68
N CYS A 136 11.68 -2.78 -22.99
CA CYS A 136 11.82 -1.33 -23.00
C CYS A 136 11.35 -0.76 -21.66
N GLU A 137 11.84 0.42 -21.29
CA GLU A 137 11.67 0.94 -19.92
C GLU A 137 11.14 2.38 -19.84
N ASP A 138 11.20 3.14 -20.94
CA ASP A 138 10.77 4.54 -20.98
C ASP A 138 9.83 4.82 -22.17
N ALA A 139 9.16 5.97 -22.12
CA ALA A 139 8.20 6.37 -23.13
C ALA A 139 8.80 6.45 -24.54
N VAL A 140 10.05 6.91 -24.68
CA VAL A 140 10.70 7.10 -25.99
C VAL A 140 11.00 5.75 -26.63
N GLY A 141 11.65 4.85 -25.88
CA GLY A 141 12.03 3.51 -26.32
C GLY A 141 10.81 2.65 -26.59
N CYS A 142 9.85 2.62 -25.66
CA CYS A 142 8.67 1.78 -25.81
C CYS A 142 7.76 2.23 -26.95
N LEU A 143 7.47 3.54 -27.06
CA LEU A 143 6.64 4.02 -28.18
C LEU A 143 7.35 3.85 -29.52
N LYS A 144 8.69 3.95 -29.57
CA LYS A 144 9.45 3.66 -30.79
C LYS A 144 9.23 2.22 -31.26
N LEU A 145 9.35 1.24 -30.37
CA LEU A 145 9.12 -0.18 -30.70
C LEU A 145 7.66 -0.42 -31.09
N ALA A 146 6.71 0.05 -30.27
CA ALA A 146 5.28 -0.14 -30.49
C ALA A 146 4.79 0.46 -31.83
N ARG A 147 5.32 1.62 -32.24
CA ARG A 147 5.00 2.23 -33.55
C ARG A 147 5.43 1.39 -34.75
N THR A 148 6.51 0.61 -34.59
CA THR A 148 6.95 -0.35 -35.62
C THR A 148 6.15 -1.65 -35.61
N GLY A 149 5.19 -1.79 -34.70
CA GLY A 149 4.37 -2.99 -34.55
C GLY A 149 5.10 -4.16 -33.91
N GLN A 150 6.20 -3.90 -33.20
CA GLN A 150 6.90 -4.91 -32.41
C GLN A 150 6.20 -5.07 -31.07
N ASP A 151 6.04 -6.32 -30.64
CA ASP A 151 5.60 -6.65 -29.29
C ASP A 151 6.66 -6.18 -28.30
N ILE A 152 6.22 -5.62 -27.17
CA ILE A 152 7.09 -5.01 -26.17
C ILE A 152 6.92 -5.70 -24.82
N GLU A 153 8.00 -5.73 -24.07
CA GLU A 153 7.98 -6.14 -22.66
C GLU A 153 8.31 -4.91 -21.81
N TYR A 154 7.28 -4.08 -21.55
CA TYR A 154 7.44 -2.88 -20.73
C TYR A 154 7.84 -3.26 -19.30
N ARG A 155 8.96 -2.69 -18.84
CA ARG A 155 9.43 -2.77 -17.46
C ARG A 155 9.58 -1.35 -16.92
N GLY A 156 8.57 -0.94 -16.16
CA GLY A 156 8.46 0.42 -15.63
C GLY A 156 9.10 0.58 -14.26
N ILE A 157 8.55 1.51 -13.47
CA ILE A 157 9.07 1.83 -12.14
C ILE A 157 8.58 0.84 -11.07
N SER A 158 7.31 0.42 -11.11
CA SER A 158 6.77 -0.57 -10.17
C SER A 158 6.90 -1.99 -10.71
N LEU A 159 6.82 -2.17 -12.03
CA LEU A 159 6.97 -3.47 -12.70
C LEU A 159 8.43 -3.75 -13.10
N THR A 160 9.24 -4.21 -12.13
CA THR A 160 10.70 -4.40 -12.33
C THR A 160 11.11 -5.85 -12.60
N ARG A 161 10.39 -6.84 -12.03
CA ARG A 161 10.79 -8.25 -12.05
C ARG A 161 10.02 -9.07 -13.09
N ALA A 162 8.70 -9.09 -12.99
CA ALA A 162 7.80 -9.75 -13.94
C ALA A 162 6.66 -8.82 -14.38
N GLY A 163 5.96 -9.20 -15.44
CA GLY A 163 4.78 -8.49 -15.95
C GLY A 163 3.49 -8.85 -15.23
N PHE A 164 2.37 -8.63 -15.92
CA PHE A 164 1.06 -8.96 -15.41
C PHE A 164 0.75 -10.46 -15.49
N THR A 165 -0.02 -10.96 -14.54
CA THR A 165 -0.71 -12.25 -14.63
C THR A 165 -1.81 -12.19 -15.70
N ASP A 166 -2.41 -13.34 -15.99
CA ASP A 166 -3.61 -13.43 -16.83
C ASP A 166 -4.80 -12.60 -16.31
N ALA A 167 -4.84 -12.30 -15.01
CA ALA A 167 -5.88 -11.50 -14.38
C ALA A 167 -5.64 -9.99 -14.49
N GLY A 168 -4.53 -9.55 -15.10
CA GLY A 168 -4.29 -8.12 -15.31
C GLY A 168 -3.70 -7.36 -14.12
N GLU A 169 -2.91 -8.04 -13.29
CA GLU A 169 -2.25 -7.49 -12.11
C GLU A 169 -0.80 -7.99 -12.00
N PRO A 170 0.10 -7.35 -11.22
CA PRO A 170 1.49 -7.75 -11.13
C PRO A 170 1.66 -9.18 -10.61
N ALA A 171 2.41 -10.03 -11.34
CA ALA A 171 2.77 -11.38 -10.90
C ALA A 171 3.73 -11.36 -9.69
N THR A 172 4.44 -10.24 -9.54
CA THR A 172 5.47 -10.04 -8.53
C THR A 172 5.35 -8.65 -7.94
N ALA A 173 5.78 -8.50 -6.70
CA ALA A 173 5.71 -7.25 -5.97
C ALA A 173 6.99 -7.01 -5.17
N SER A 174 7.21 -5.77 -4.77
CA SER A 174 8.17 -5.38 -3.75
C SER A 174 7.41 -4.61 -2.68
N TYR A 175 7.69 -4.92 -1.42
CA TYR A 175 7.15 -4.21 -0.27
C TYR A 175 8.29 -3.53 0.48
N GLY A 176 8.15 -2.24 0.74
CA GLY A 176 9.03 -1.54 1.65
C GLY A 176 8.59 -1.77 3.09
N THR A 177 9.50 -2.19 3.97
CA THR A 177 9.27 -2.20 5.42
C THR A 177 9.70 -0.85 5.98
N LEU A 178 8.73 -0.04 6.35
CA LEU A 178 8.91 1.35 6.73
C LEU A 178 8.97 1.51 8.25
N HIS A 179 9.70 2.52 8.72
CA HIS A 179 9.90 2.83 10.13
C HIS A 179 9.71 4.33 10.35
N PHE A 180 8.89 4.71 11.33
CA PHE A 180 8.82 6.08 11.81
C PHE A 180 9.89 6.34 12.88
N ASP A 181 10.69 7.37 12.67
CA ASP A 181 11.60 7.98 13.65
C ASP A 181 11.45 9.50 13.58
N ASP A 182 11.41 10.17 14.73
CA ASP A 182 11.26 11.63 14.82
C ASP A 182 10.08 12.16 13.96
N GLN A 183 8.96 11.45 14.02
CA GLN A 183 7.69 11.74 13.34
C GLN A 183 7.80 11.74 11.81
N LYS A 184 8.78 11.00 11.26
CA LYS A 184 9.01 10.87 9.82
C LYS A 184 9.42 9.46 9.45
N LEU A 185 9.16 9.07 8.21
CA LEU A 185 9.67 7.81 7.69
C LEU A 185 11.19 7.89 7.54
N ASN A 186 11.89 6.92 8.09
CA ASN A 186 13.34 6.82 7.99
C ASN A 186 13.73 5.95 6.80
N ASP A 187 14.06 6.60 5.68
CA ASP A 187 14.52 5.94 4.45
C ASP A 187 15.74 5.03 4.70
N ALA A 188 16.63 5.37 5.64
CA ALA A 188 17.82 4.58 5.96
C ALA A 188 17.51 3.26 6.69
N LYS A 189 16.30 3.13 7.26
CA LYS A 189 15.79 1.89 7.86
C LYS A 189 14.86 1.11 6.94
N THR A 190 14.61 1.60 5.72
CA THR A 190 13.72 0.91 4.78
C THR A 190 14.40 -0.34 4.23
N GLU A 191 13.79 -1.50 4.45
CA GLU A 191 14.15 -2.75 3.77
C GLU A 191 13.13 -3.06 2.67
N PHE A 192 13.56 -3.76 1.63
CA PHE A 192 12.69 -4.17 0.53
C PHE A 192 12.54 -5.69 0.53
N VAL A 193 11.29 -6.15 0.53
CA VAL A 193 10.95 -7.57 0.50
C VAL A 193 10.20 -7.88 -0.79
N GLY A 194 10.76 -8.77 -1.60
CA GLY A 194 10.09 -9.28 -2.79
C GLY A 194 8.97 -10.25 -2.41
N ALA A 195 7.86 -10.17 -3.14
CA ALA A 195 6.74 -11.11 -3.05
C ALA A 195 6.27 -11.52 -4.46
N GLY A 196 5.38 -12.51 -4.52
CA GLY A 196 4.86 -13.08 -5.77
C GLY A 196 5.84 -14.02 -6.46
N ASP A 197 5.40 -14.57 -7.60
CA ASP A 197 6.07 -15.65 -8.33
C ASP A 197 6.07 -15.32 -9.82
N ASP A 198 7.27 -15.17 -10.39
CA ASP A 198 7.49 -14.81 -11.79
C ASP A 198 6.85 -15.82 -12.75
N SER A 199 6.70 -17.08 -12.34
CA SER A 199 6.05 -18.12 -13.15
C SER A 199 4.54 -17.94 -13.30
N THR A 200 3.93 -17.03 -12.52
CA THR A 200 2.52 -16.66 -12.64
C THR A 200 2.28 -15.52 -13.64
N ALA A 201 3.34 -14.92 -14.18
CA ALA A 201 3.22 -13.96 -15.27
C ALA A 201 2.59 -14.61 -16.51
N SER A 202 1.80 -13.82 -17.25
CA SER A 202 1.13 -14.32 -18.43
C SER A 202 2.13 -14.71 -19.51
N THR A 203 1.95 -15.90 -20.07
CA THR A 203 2.68 -16.39 -21.26
C THR A 203 1.79 -16.35 -22.50
N LYS A 204 0.60 -15.74 -22.40
CA LYS A 204 -0.31 -15.58 -23.54
C LYS A 204 0.27 -14.56 -24.50
N ALA A 205 0.44 -14.96 -25.76
CA ALA A 205 0.91 -14.05 -26.79
C ALA A 205 -0.06 -12.87 -26.95
N PRO A 206 0.45 -11.62 -27.01
CA PRO A 206 -0.38 -10.46 -27.28
C PRO A 206 -1.11 -10.58 -28.63
N PRO A 207 -2.28 -9.94 -28.78
CA PRO A 207 -2.87 -9.74 -30.10
C PRO A 207 -1.88 -8.94 -30.96
N LYS A 208 -1.71 -9.33 -32.23
CA LYS A 208 -0.79 -8.64 -33.15
C LYS A 208 -1.05 -7.15 -33.19
N ALA A 209 0.02 -6.36 -33.05
CA ALA A 209 -0.03 -4.92 -33.19
C ALA A 209 -0.70 -4.51 -34.52
N ARG A 210 -1.52 -3.46 -34.47
CA ARG A 210 -2.28 -2.96 -35.62
C ARG A 210 -1.80 -1.56 -35.98
N GLN A 211 -1.64 -1.32 -37.28
CA GLN A 211 -1.40 0.02 -37.78
C GLN A 211 -2.69 0.87 -37.68
N PRO A 212 -2.59 2.18 -37.41
CA PRO A 212 -3.76 3.05 -37.31
C PRO A 212 -4.59 2.99 -38.60
N ARG A 213 -5.90 2.73 -38.50
CA ARG A 213 -6.81 2.66 -39.65
C ARG A 213 -7.56 3.98 -39.83
N GLY A 214 -7.48 4.61 -41.01
CA GLY A 214 -8.39 5.69 -41.45
C GLY A 214 -8.00 7.13 -41.05
N LYS A 215 -8.86 8.11 -41.39
CA LYS A 215 -8.63 9.56 -41.23
C LYS A 215 -8.30 9.93 -39.76
N ALA A 216 -7.27 10.75 -39.59
CA ALA A 216 -6.76 11.40 -38.37
C ALA A 216 -7.18 10.74 -37.04
N ALA A 217 -6.23 10.02 -36.41
CA ALA A 217 -6.42 9.39 -35.10
C ALA A 217 -7.04 10.36 -34.07
N VAL A 218 -8.04 9.88 -33.33
CA VAL A 218 -8.60 10.57 -32.16
C VAL A 218 -7.57 10.53 -31.03
N PRO A 219 -7.34 11.63 -30.29
CA PRO A 219 -6.47 11.62 -29.12
C PRO A 219 -6.91 10.57 -28.09
N LEU A 220 -5.95 9.86 -27.50
CA LEU A 220 -6.22 9.02 -26.34
C LEU A 220 -6.56 9.92 -25.14
N THR A 221 -7.77 9.80 -24.62
CA THR A 221 -8.22 10.50 -23.41
C THR A 221 -8.20 9.55 -22.21
N LEU A 222 -7.41 9.89 -21.20
CA LEU A 222 -7.33 9.22 -19.91
C LEU A 222 -8.08 10.04 -18.85
N GLY A 223 -8.86 9.38 -18.00
CA GLY A 223 -9.59 10.01 -16.90
C GLY A 223 -9.08 9.54 -15.54
N GLY A 224 -8.72 10.45 -14.66
CA GLY A 224 -8.35 10.12 -13.28
C GLY A 224 -9.57 9.78 -12.43
N LEU A 225 -9.45 8.81 -11.54
CA LEU A 225 -10.44 8.47 -10.52
C LEU A 225 -9.66 8.12 -9.24
N MET A 226 -8.79 9.02 -8.79
CA MET A 226 -7.89 8.78 -7.65
C MET A 226 -8.43 9.53 -6.41
N PRO A 227 -7.99 9.19 -5.18
CA PRO A 227 -8.63 9.65 -3.95
C PRO A 227 -8.22 11.07 -3.60
N ARG A 228 -8.64 12.05 -4.40
CA ARG A 228 -8.26 13.46 -4.22
C ARG A 228 -8.88 14.06 -2.96
N THR A 229 -10.04 13.55 -2.56
CA THR A 229 -10.68 13.84 -1.28
C THR A 229 -11.02 12.56 -0.51
N GLY A 230 -11.50 12.71 0.73
CA GLY A 230 -11.87 11.60 1.59
C GLY A 230 -10.70 11.04 2.41
N ALA A 231 -10.94 9.92 3.08
CA ALA A 231 -10.04 9.35 4.08
C ALA A 231 -8.69 8.86 3.50
N LEU A 232 -8.64 8.54 2.20
CA LEU A 232 -7.41 8.10 1.51
C LEU A 232 -6.65 9.27 0.83
N SER A 233 -7.06 10.52 1.07
CA SER A 233 -6.48 11.68 0.36
C SER A 233 -4.99 11.94 0.58
N LEU A 234 -4.42 11.42 1.67
CA LEU A 234 -2.97 11.46 1.90
C LEU A 234 -2.16 10.75 0.81
N ALA A 235 -2.75 9.77 0.10
CA ALA A 235 -2.09 9.03 -0.96
C ALA A 235 -2.17 9.70 -2.34
N TYR A 236 -2.96 10.76 -2.52
CA TYR A 236 -3.23 11.35 -3.83
C TYR A 236 -2.08 12.16 -4.44
N PRO A 237 -1.40 13.08 -3.72
CA PRO A 237 -0.37 13.93 -4.32
C PRO A 237 0.70 13.18 -5.13
N PRO A 238 1.32 12.09 -4.62
CA PRO A 238 2.28 11.32 -5.41
C PRO A 238 1.69 10.69 -6.68
N GLN A 239 0.48 10.14 -6.58
CA GLN A 239 -0.21 9.53 -7.73
C GLN A 239 -0.53 10.57 -8.82
N ALA A 240 -1.00 11.76 -8.42
CA ALA A 240 -1.31 12.85 -9.33
C ALA A 240 -0.05 13.37 -10.04
N ALA A 241 1.04 13.59 -9.29
CA ALA A 241 2.32 14.02 -9.85
C ALA A 241 2.87 12.99 -10.85
N ALA A 242 2.76 11.70 -10.53
CA ALA A 242 3.21 10.61 -11.38
C ALA A 242 2.39 10.45 -12.66
N ALA A 243 1.06 10.51 -12.58
CA ALA A 243 0.19 10.47 -13.75
C ALA A 243 0.47 11.65 -14.69
N ALA A 244 0.63 12.86 -14.13
CA ALA A 244 0.99 14.05 -14.90
C ALA A 244 2.38 13.92 -15.55
N LEU A 245 3.37 13.37 -14.83
CA LEU A 245 4.70 13.10 -15.37
C LEU A 245 4.64 12.12 -16.56
N ALA A 246 3.95 10.99 -16.41
CA ALA A 246 3.81 10.00 -17.48
C ALA A 246 3.17 10.61 -18.73
N VAL A 247 2.05 11.33 -18.60
CA VAL A 247 1.39 12.02 -19.73
C VAL A 247 2.35 13.01 -20.41
N LYS A 248 3.11 13.78 -19.63
CA LYS A 248 4.12 14.72 -20.14
C LYS A 248 5.19 14.00 -20.97
N GLU A 249 5.74 12.90 -20.46
CA GLU A 249 6.80 12.15 -21.12
C GLU A 249 6.31 11.42 -22.38
N ILE A 250 5.10 10.84 -22.34
CA ILE A 250 4.43 10.26 -23.52
C ILE A 250 4.24 11.32 -24.61
N ASN A 251 3.75 12.50 -24.24
CA ASN A 251 3.51 13.59 -25.19
C ASN A 251 4.82 14.16 -25.75
N ALA A 252 5.87 14.28 -24.93
CA ALA A 252 7.21 14.65 -25.38
C ALA A 252 7.80 13.61 -26.36
N ALA A 253 7.47 12.32 -26.18
CA ALA A 253 7.85 11.25 -27.09
C ALA A 253 7.00 11.17 -28.38
N GLY A 254 6.15 12.17 -28.65
CA GLY A 254 5.30 12.27 -29.86
C GLY A 254 3.88 11.72 -29.68
N GLY A 255 3.48 11.38 -28.46
CA GLY A 255 2.13 10.94 -28.12
C GLY A 255 1.77 9.54 -28.63
N VAL A 256 0.48 9.23 -28.58
CA VAL A 256 -0.11 7.95 -28.97
C VAL A 256 -0.83 8.10 -30.30
N LEU A 257 -0.57 7.19 -31.25
CA LEU A 257 -1.15 7.25 -32.60
C LEU A 257 -0.90 8.60 -33.31
N GLY A 258 0.23 9.25 -32.99
CA GLY A 258 0.61 10.56 -33.53
C GLY A 258 -0.18 11.75 -32.96
N LYS A 259 -0.87 11.56 -31.83
CA LYS A 259 -1.62 12.61 -31.13
C LYS A 259 -1.19 12.73 -29.66
N PRO A 260 -1.18 13.94 -29.09
CA PRO A 260 -1.03 14.10 -27.66
C PRO A 260 -2.13 13.37 -26.89
N VAL A 261 -1.76 12.66 -25.82
CA VAL A 261 -2.66 12.12 -24.81
C VAL A 261 -3.29 13.27 -24.04
N VAL A 262 -4.60 13.18 -23.81
CA VAL A 262 -5.39 14.12 -23.01
C VAL A 262 -5.64 13.51 -21.63
N TRP A 263 -5.36 14.28 -20.58
CA TRP A 263 -5.65 13.92 -19.19
C TRP A 263 -6.86 14.71 -18.68
N ILE A 264 -7.81 14.03 -18.06
CA ILE A 264 -8.95 14.63 -17.39
C ILE A 264 -8.90 14.22 -15.92
N GLU A 265 -8.65 15.16 -15.03
CA GLU A 265 -8.69 14.89 -13.59
C GLU A 265 -10.07 14.43 -13.13
N GLY A 266 -10.08 13.59 -12.09
CA GLY A 266 -11.29 13.18 -11.38
C GLY A 266 -10.96 12.64 -10.00
N ASP A 267 -11.97 12.71 -9.15
CA ASP A 267 -11.89 12.33 -7.73
C ASP A 267 -12.79 11.11 -7.48
N ASP A 268 -12.29 10.13 -6.73
CA ASP A 268 -13.09 9.03 -6.22
C ASP A 268 -13.70 9.32 -4.83
N GLY A 269 -13.21 10.36 -4.15
CA GLY A 269 -13.67 10.84 -2.85
C GLY A 269 -13.54 9.85 -1.70
N THR A 270 -12.84 8.72 -1.90
CA THR A 270 -12.97 7.52 -1.07
C THR A 270 -14.45 7.14 -0.85
N ASN A 271 -15.32 7.44 -1.82
CA ASN A 271 -16.77 7.38 -1.69
C ASN A 271 -17.43 6.95 -3.03
N PRO A 272 -18.23 5.86 -3.03
CA PRO A 272 -18.86 5.36 -4.26
C PRO A 272 -19.70 6.38 -5.02
N ASP A 273 -20.44 7.26 -4.36
CA ASP A 273 -21.35 8.22 -5.02
C ASP A 273 -20.56 9.31 -5.74
N ILE A 274 -19.49 9.82 -5.11
CA ILE A 274 -18.55 10.77 -5.75
C ILE A 274 -17.91 10.11 -6.97
N ALA A 275 -17.42 8.88 -6.81
CA ALA A 275 -16.78 8.14 -7.89
C ALA A 275 -17.71 7.89 -9.08
N ARG A 276 -18.99 7.51 -8.85
CA ARG A 276 -19.99 7.35 -9.91
C ARG A 276 -20.29 8.68 -10.62
N ALA A 277 -20.39 9.78 -9.89
CA ALA A 277 -20.60 11.10 -10.47
C ALA A 277 -19.41 11.54 -11.36
N THR A 278 -18.18 11.28 -10.89
CA THR A 278 -16.95 11.50 -11.66
C THR A 278 -16.93 10.63 -12.92
N LEU A 279 -17.24 9.33 -12.80
CA LEU A 279 -17.30 8.41 -13.94
C LEU A 279 -18.33 8.85 -14.99
N ALA A 280 -19.53 9.25 -14.58
CA ALA A 280 -20.55 9.78 -15.49
C ALA A 280 -20.06 11.04 -16.22
N SER A 281 -19.25 11.88 -15.57
CA SER A 281 -18.58 13.03 -16.20
C SER A 281 -17.55 12.59 -17.23
N HIS A 282 -16.74 11.58 -16.92
CA HIS A 282 -15.74 11.02 -17.82
C HIS A 282 -16.36 10.39 -19.08
N VAL A 283 -17.48 9.67 -18.94
CA VAL A 283 -18.25 9.14 -20.08
C VAL A 283 -18.69 10.28 -21.01
N ARG A 284 -19.26 11.37 -20.46
CA ARG A 284 -19.67 12.54 -21.26
C ARG A 284 -18.49 13.24 -21.97
N LYS A 285 -17.29 13.12 -21.42
CA LYS A 285 -16.06 13.70 -21.99
C LYS A 285 -15.30 12.74 -22.91
N ASN A 286 -15.87 11.58 -23.24
CA ASN A 286 -15.26 10.55 -24.09
C ASN A 286 -13.88 10.10 -23.57
N VAL A 287 -13.78 9.86 -22.26
CA VAL A 287 -12.64 9.14 -21.68
C VAL A 287 -12.64 7.71 -22.21
N HIS A 288 -11.46 7.15 -22.47
CA HIS A 288 -11.29 5.77 -22.96
C HIS A 288 -10.80 4.83 -21.86
N VAL A 289 -9.89 5.32 -21.01
CA VAL A 289 -9.30 4.56 -19.90
C VAL A 289 -9.37 5.39 -18.62
N ILE A 290 -9.86 4.77 -17.56
CA ILE A 290 -9.91 5.31 -16.20
C ILE A 290 -8.65 4.87 -15.47
N ILE A 291 -7.91 5.81 -14.88
CA ILE A 291 -6.80 5.54 -13.96
C ILE A 291 -7.31 5.70 -12.54
N GLY A 292 -7.56 4.58 -11.86
CA GLY A 292 -8.29 4.49 -10.59
C GLY A 292 -9.24 3.27 -10.59
N ALA A 293 -10.24 3.14 -9.71
CA ALA A 293 -10.38 3.93 -8.47
C ALA A 293 -9.24 3.64 -7.49
N GLY A 294 -8.91 4.57 -6.59
CA GLY A 294 -7.85 4.35 -5.61
C GLY A 294 -8.24 3.35 -4.52
N ALA A 295 -9.38 3.55 -3.88
CA ALA A 295 -9.84 2.69 -2.80
C ALA A 295 -10.54 1.42 -3.32
N SER A 296 -10.14 0.24 -2.83
CA SER A 296 -10.68 -1.06 -3.25
C SER A 296 -12.21 -1.16 -3.17
N GLY A 297 -12.82 -0.69 -2.08
CA GLY A 297 -14.28 -0.68 -1.93
C GLY A 297 -14.98 0.22 -2.97
N VAL A 298 -14.36 1.34 -3.33
CA VAL A 298 -14.86 2.24 -4.38
C VAL A 298 -14.73 1.59 -5.75
N SER A 299 -13.58 0.98 -6.06
CA SER A 299 -13.36 0.25 -7.32
C SER A 299 -14.41 -0.83 -7.53
N LYS A 300 -14.68 -1.66 -6.51
CA LYS A 300 -15.72 -2.69 -6.56
C LYS A 300 -17.11 -2.10 -6.82
N ALA A 301 -17.42 -0.98 -6.18
CA ALA A 301 -18.72 -0.35 -6.31
C ALA A 301 -18.97 0.21 -7.72
N VAL A 302 -17.94 0.81 -8.35
CA VAL A 302 -18.07 1.48 -9.65
C VAL A 302 -17.69 0.62 -10.85
N LEU A 303 -17.01 -0.52 -10.66
CA LEU A 303 -16.61 -1.39 -11.76
C LEU A 303 -17.79 -1.82 -12.65
N PRO A 304 -18.99 -2.17 -12.13
CA PRO A 304 -20.14 -2.46 -12.99
C PRO A 304 -20.52 -1.31 -13.93
N ASP A 305 -20.37 -0.05 -13.50
CA ASP A 305 -20.65 1.13 -14.33
C ASP A 305 -19.57 1.35 -15.38
N VAL A 306 -18.30 1.08 -15.04
CA VAL A 306 -17.17 1.10 -15.99
C VAL A 306 -17.42 0.10 -17.11
N VAL A 307 -17.77 -1.13 -16.73
CA VAL A 307 -18.06 -2.23 -17.66
C VAL A 307 -19.27 -1.90 -18.52
N ALA A 308 -20.35 -1.38 -17.93
CA ALA A 308 -21.54 -0.98 -18.67
C ALA A 308 -21.27 0.17 -19.67
N ALA A 309 -20.35 1.08 -19.33
CA ALA A 309 -19.88 2.14 -20.21
C ALA A 309 -18.87 1.66 -21.26
N GLY A 310 -18.39 0.41 -21.16
CA GLY A 310 -17.38 -0.15 -22.05
C GLY A 310 -16.03 0.56 -21.92
N LEU A 311 -15.69 1.08 -20.74
CA LEU A 311 -14.40 1.72 -20.47
C LEU A 311 -13.40 0.72 -19.86
N VAL A 312 -12.11 0.97 -20.03
CA VAL A 312 -11.07 0.25 -19.29
C VAL A 312 -10.81 0.96 -17.96
N MET A 313 -10.57 0.22 -16.88
CA MET A 313 -10.12 0.75 -15.60
C MET A 313 -8.79 0.11 -15.19
N VAL A 314 -7.75 0.93 -15.00
CA VAL A 314 -6.43 0.52 -14.52
C VAL A 314 -6.15 1.24 -13.20
N SER A 315 -6.27 0.53 -12.07
CA SER A 315 -6.03 1.15 -10.77
C SER A 315 -4.56 1.10 -10.35
N PRO A 316 -4.00 2.21 -9.84
CA PRO A 316 -2.67 2.22 -9.28
C PRO A 316 -2.59 1.88 -7.79
N ALA A 317 -3.71 1.70 -7.08
CA ALA A 317 -3.68 1.70 -5.61
C ALA A 317 -4.59 0.67 -4.92
N ASN A 318 -5.51 0.00 -5.63
CA ASN A 318 -6.43 -0.92 -4.97
C ASN A 318 -5.85 -2.33 -4.78
N THR A 319 -5.73 -2.76 -3.53
CA THR A 319 -4.99 -3.99 -3.20
C THR A 319 -5.88 -5.17 -2.82
N ASP A 320 -7.20 -4.99 -2.64
CA ASP A 320 -8.08 -6.09 -2.20
C ASP A 320 -7.97 -7.29 -3.15
N ALA A 321 -7.57 -8.44 -2.62
CA ALA A 321 -7.29 -9.64 -3.42
C ALA A 321 -8.53 -10.19 -4.14
N SER A 322 -9.74 -9.91 -3.65
CA SER A 322 -10.96 -10.35 -4.33
C SER A 322 -11.27 -9.55 -5.62
N LEU A 323 -10.55 -8.46 -5.88
CA LEU A 323 -10.56 -7.80 -7.19
C LEU A 323 -9.89 -8.64 -8.29
N THR A 324 -9.03 -9.61 -7.96
CA THR A 324 -8.40 -10.50 -8.94
C THR A 324 -9.42 -11.36 -9.70
N THR A 325 -10.53 -11.72 -9.06
CA THR A 325 -11.55 -12.64 -9.59
C THR A 325 -12.91 -11.97 -9.78
N ILE A 326 -12.96 -10.64 -9.75
CA ILE A 326 -14.21 -9.91 -9.95
C ILE A 326 -14.63 -9.99 -11.42
N GLU A 327 -15.92 -10.13 -11.68
CA GLU A 327 -16.44 -10.07 -13.04
C GLU A 327 -16.27 -8.65 -13.59
N ASP A 328 -15.45 -8.52 -14.63
CA ASP A 328 -15.02 -7.24 -15.19
C ASP A 328 -15.14 -7.20 -16.72
N ASN A 329 -15.61 -8.27 -17.36
CA ASN A 329 -15.60 -8.44 -18.82
C ASN A 329 -14.21 -8.16 -19.46
N GLY A 330 -13.11 -8.42 -18.74
CA GLY A 330 -11.74 -8.16 -19.18
C GLY A 330 -11.40 -6.67 -19.32
N LEU A 331 -12.10 -5.79 -18.61
CA LEU A 331 -11.92 -4.34 -18.66
C LEU A 331 -11.23 -3.76 -17.41
N TYR A 332 -10.84 -4.59 -16.45
CA TYR A 332 -10.19 -4.16 -15.22
C TYR A 332 -8.78 -4.71 -15.09
N PHE A 333 -7.88 -3.83 -14.63
CA PHE A 333 -6.47 -4.10 -14.42
C PHE A 333 -5.99 -3.29 -13.21
N ARG A 334 -4.84 -3.67 -12.64
CA ARG A 334 -4.18 -2.85 -11.63
C ARG A 334 -2.66 -2.95 -11.71
N THR A 335 -1.97 -1.89 -11.34
CA THR A 335 -0.51 -1.88 -11.16
C THR A 335 -0.11 -2.03 -9.69
N ALA A 336 -1.05 -1.85 -8.75
CA ALA A 336 -0.86 -2.24 -7.36
C ALA A 336 -0.93 -3.77 -7.20
N PRO A 337 -0.08 -4.37 -6.35
CA PRO A 337 -0.14 -5.80 -6.05
C PRO A 337 -1.30 -6.14 -5.09
N PRO A 338 -1.85 -7.37 -5.15
CA PRO A 338 -2.89 -7.81 -4.24
C PRO A 338 -2.41 -7.97 -2.78
N ASP A 339 -3.30 -7.74 -1.81
CA ASP A 339 -3.08 -7.88 -0.36
C ASP A 339 -2.65 -9.30 0.05
N SER A 340 -2.98 -10.30 -0.77
CA SER A 340 -2.52 -11.67 -0.57
C SER A 340 -0.98 -11.77 -0.55
N LEU A 341 -0.29 -10.86 -1.23
CA LEU A 341 1.16 -10.74 -1.20
C LEU A 341 1.64 -9.88 0.00
N GLN A 342 0.91 -8.82 0.37
CA GLN A 342 1.28 -7.93 1.48
C GLN A 342 1.13 -8.57 2.85
N GLY A 343 0.11 -9.39 3.05
CA GLY A 343 -0.19 -10.01 4.34
C GLY A 343 1.00 -10.79 4.92
N ARG A 344 1.79 -11.44 4.04
CA ARG A 344 3.05 -12.11 4.42
C ARG A 344 4.12 -11.12 4.86
N ALA A 345 4.41 -10.11 4.04
CA ALA A 345 5.44 -9.12 4.37
C ALA A 345 5.14 -8.43 5.71
N LEU A 346 3.87 -8.12 5.96
CA LEU A 346 3.44 -7.48 7.20
C LEU A 346 3.52 -8.43 8.41
N ALA A 347 3.13 -9.70 8.25
CA ALA A 347 3.31 -10.71 9.28
C ALA A 347 4.80 -10.96 9.60
N ASP A 348 5.68 -10.95 8.60
CA ASP A 348 7.12 -11.09 8.80
C ASP A 348 7.69 -9.93 9.63
N VAL A 349 7.30 -8.68 9.33
CA VAL A 349 7.70 -7.51 10.14
C VAL A 349 7.25 -7.67 11.59
N ILE A 350 6.01 -8.11 11.81
CA ILE A 350 5.44 -8.32 13.15
C ILE A 350 6.20 -9.43 13.89
N VAL A 351 6.42 -10.59 13.26
CA VAL A 351 7.05 -11.77 13.89
C VAL A 351 8.53 -11.54 14.21
N ARG A 352 9.26 -10.77 13.39
CA ARG A 352 10.68 -10.45 13.64
C ARG A 352 10.90 -9.76 14.99
N ASP A 353 9.93 -9.00 15.47
CA ASP A 353 10.02 -8.35 16.77
C ASP A 353 9.54 -9.26 17.92
N GLY A 354 9.15 -10.51 17.65
CA GLY A 354 8.80 -11.52 18.66
C GLY A 354 7.61 -11.18 19.57
N PRO A 355 6.44 -10.79 19.05
CA PRO A 355 5.26 -10.52 19.86
C PRO A 355 4.72 -11.81 20.48
N ARG A 356 4.08 -11.69 21.64
CA ARG A 356 3.36 -12.81 22.27
C ARG A 356 1.87 -12.74 21.99
N LYS A 357 1.30 -11.54 21.86
CA LYS A 357 -0.12 -11.32 21.59
C LYS A 357 -0.30 -10.15 20.64
N VAL A 358 -1.01 -10.38 19.55
CA VAL A 358 -1.20 -9.38 18.50
C VAL A 358 -2.68 -8.99 18.43
N ALA A 359 -2.97 -7.70 18.37
CA ALA A 359 -4.29 -7.20 17.98
C ALA A 359 -4.23 -6.67 16.54
N LEU A 360 -5.16 -7.10 15.69
CA LEU A 360 -5.34 -6.58 14.34
C LEU A 360 -6.61 -5.73 14.33
N VAL A 361 -6.45 -4.41 14.15
CA VAL A 361 -7.57 -3.46 14.06
C VAL A 361 -7.76 -3.10 12.59
N ALA A 362 -8.93 -3.39 12.04
CA ALA A 362 -9.20 -3.19 10.61
C ALA A 362 -10.46 -2.38 10.35
N ARG A 363 -10.43 -1.56 9.29
CA ARG A 363 -11.66 -1.04 8.69
C ARG A 363 -12.59 -2.18 8.33
N LYS A 364 -13.88 -2.02 8.59
CA LYS A 364 -14.91 -2.98 8.25
C LYS A 364 -15.38 -2.77 6.82
N ASP A 365 -14.48 -3.04 5.89
CA ASP A 365 -14.74 -3.14 4.47
C ASP A 365 -13.90 -4.29 3.90
N SER A 366 -14.12 -4.62 2.62
CA SER A 366 -13.48 -5.79 2.02
C SER A 366 -11.95 -5.70 1.97
N TYR A 367 -11.41 -4.48 1.92
CA TYR A 367 -9.97 -4.25 2.02
C TYR A 367 -9.46 -4.54 3.43
N GLY A 368 -10.03 -3.89 4.45
CA GLY A 368 -9.56 -4.02 5.81
C GLY A 368 -9.70 -5.45 6.35
N GLU A 369 -10.87 -6.07 6.15
CA GLU A 369 -11.13 -7.45 6.59
C GLU A 369 -10.32 -8.47 5.78
N GLY A 370 -10.09 -8.19 4.48
CA GLY A 370 -9.27 -9.01 3.60
C GLY A 370 -7.81 -9.06 4.07
N LEU A 371 -7.15 -7.91 4.20
CA LEU A 371 -5.77 -7.83 4.65
C LEU A 371 -5.62 -8.36 6.10
N GLN A 372 -6.59 -8.07 6.99
CA GLN A 372 -6.62 -8.64 8.34
C GLN A 372 -6.63 -10.18 8.31
N GLY A 373 -7.43 -10.76 7.43
CA GLY A 373 -7.51 -12.20 7.23
C GLY A 373 -6.19 -12.81 6.76
N TYR A 374 -5.54 -12.20 5.76
CA TYR A 374 -4.24 -12.67 5.26
C TYR A 374 -3.14 -12.58 6.32
N VAL A 375 -3.04 -11.45 7.03
CA VAL A 375 -2.05 -11.28 8.11
C VAL A 375 -2.29 -12.30 9.21
N ARG A 376 -3.54 -12.52 9.65
CA ARG A 376 -3.86 -13.55 10.66
C ARG A 376 -3.35 -14.91 10.21
N THR A 377 -3.65 -15.31 8.97
CA THR A 377 -3.21 -16.61 8.44
C THR A 377 -1.68 -16.74 8.40
N GLU A 378 -0.95 -15.68 8.04
CA GLU A 378 0.52 -15.72 8.05
C GLU A 378 1.10 -15.72 9.47
N LEU A 379 0.50 -15.00 10.43
CA LEU A 379 0.87 -15.09 11.85
C LEU A 379 0.66 -16.50 12.42
N GLU A 380 -0.45 -17.15 12.08
CA GLU A 380 -0.73 -18.54 12.46
C GLU A 380 0.29 -19.51 11.85
N ARG A 381 0.65 -19.31 10.57
CA ARG A 381 1.71 -20.08 9.89
C ARG A 381 3.08 -19.89 10.53
N ALA A 382 3.36 -18.70 11.07
CA ALA A 382 4.57 -18.39 11.82
C ALA A 382 4.57 -18.93 13.27
N GLY A 383 3.50 -19.63 13.69
CA GLY A 383 3.41 -20.30 14.99
C GLY A 383 2.70 -19.49 16.08
N LEU A 384 2.08 -18.36 15.74
CA LEU A 384 1.26 -17.59 16.67
C LEU A 384 -0.16 -18.19 16.73
N GLY A 385 -0.49 -18.88 17.84
CA GLY A 385 -1.81 -19.49 18.02
C GLY A 385 -2.97 -18.50 17.91
N SER A 386 -4.13 -18.96 17.45
CA SER A 386 -5.31 -18.11 17.26
C SER A 386 -5.82 -17.46 18.55
N ASP A 387 -5.57 -18.07 19.71
CA ASP A 387 -5.83 -17.51 21.05
C ASP A 387 -4.93 -16.29 21.38
N LYS A 388 -3.87 -16.09 20.60
CA LYS A 388 -2.93 -14.98 20.72
C LYS A 388 -3.13 -13.89 19.67
N VAL A 389 -4.12 -14.04 18.79
CA VAL A 389 -4.47 -13.03 17.78
C VAL A 389 -5.90 -12.54 18.04
N LYS A 390 -6.04 -11.25 18.39
CA LYS A 390 -7.34 -10.59 18.57
C LYS A 390 -7.68 -9.82 17.29
N LEU A 391 -8.85 -10.10 16.72
CA LEU A 391 -9.38 -9.33 15.59
C LEU A 391 -10.37 -8.29 16.11
N LEU A 392 -10.23 -7.07 15.63
CA LEU A 392 -11.14 -5.96 15.88
C LEU A 392 -11.47 -5.30 14.55
N THR A 393 -12.71 -4.89 14.38
CA THR A 393 -13.14 -4.11 13.21
C THR A 393 -13.87 -2.84 13.64
N TYR A 394 -13.85 -1.83 12.78
CA TYR A 394 -14.57 -0.57 12.99
C TYR A 394 -15.27 -0.12 11.70
N GLU A 395 -16.43 0.52 11.83
CA GLU A 395 -17.11 1.12 10.69
C GLU A 395 -16.32 2.36 10.23
N PRO A 396 -15.83 2.41 8.98
CA PRO A 396 -15.11 3.58 8.50
C PRO A 396 -16.04 4.80 8.36
N PRO A 397 -15.50 6.03 8.41
CA PRO A 397 -16.27 7.23 8.12
C PRO A 397 -16.95 7.14 6.75
N ALA A 398 -18.22 7.53 6.66
CA ALA A 398 -18.95 7.50 5.39
C ALA A 398 -18.45 8.56 4.40
N ASN A 399 -17.96 9.68 4.93
CA ASN A 399 -17.39 10.81 4.20
C ASN A 399 -16.53 11.68 5.13
N ALA A 400 -15.93 12.74 4.60
CA ALA A 400 -15.07 13.66 5.35
C ALA A 400 -15.81 14.44 6.47
N ASP A 401 -17.13 14.62 6.36
CA ASP A 401 -17.96 15.34 7.35
C ASP A 401 -18.48 14.42 8.47
N SER A 402 -18.16 13.12 8.41
CA SER A 402 -18.61 12.16 9.40
C SER A 402 -17.95 12.43 10.77
N PRO A 403 -18.67 12.21 11.89
CA PRO A 403 -18.07 12.28 13.21
C PRO A 403 -16.85 11.34 13.32
N PRO A 404 -15.81 11.71 14.08
CA PRO A 404 -14.70 10.80 14.35
C PRO A 404 -15.19 9.47 14.94
N VAL A 405 -14.58 8.37 14.50
CA VAL A 405 -14.88 7.04 15.04
C VAL A 405 -14.39 6.96 16.50
N ASP A 406 -15.25 6.49 17.40
CA ASP A 406 -14.89 6.27 18.81
C ASP A 406 -14.17 4.92 18.96
N PHE A 407 -12.86 4.98 19.17
CA PHE A 407 -11.99 3.82 19.38
C PHE A 407 -11.80 3.44 20.85
N SER A 408 -12.44 4.15 21.80
CA SER A 408 -12.20 3.96 23.24
C SER A 408 -12.52 2.54 23.71
N ARG A 409 -13.58 1.93 23.17
CA ARG A 409 -13.91 0.52 23.45
C ARG A 409 -12.85 -0.43 22.89
N GLY A 410 -12.44 -0.23 21.64
CA GLY A 410 -11.40 -1.05 21.00
C GLY A 410 -10.08 -1.00 21.78
N ALA A 411 -9.67 0.19 22.22
CA ALA A 411 -8.47 0.38 23.04
C ALA A 411 -8.55 -0.36 24.39
N ARG A 412 -9.70 -0.34 25.06
CA ARG A 412 -9.92 -1.14 26.28
C ARG A 412 -9.83 -2.64 26.01
N GLU A 413 -10.44 -3.12 24.92
CA GLU A 413 -10.36 -4.55 24.54
C GLU A 413 -8.93 -4.98 24.22
N ILE A 414 -8.12 -4.12 23.57
CA ILE A 414 -6.70 -4.38 23.30
C ILE A 414 -5.90 -4.49 24.61
N LYS A 415 -6.14 -3.56 25.54
CA LYS A 415 -5.52 -3.56 26.87
C LYS A 415 -5.88 -4.79 27.69
N GLU A 416 -7.16 -5.15 27.75
CA GLU A 416 -7.66 -6.32 28.48
C GLU A 416 -7.14 -7.63 27.87
N PHE A 417 -7.05 -7.70 26.54
CA PHE A 417 -6.44 -8.83 25.86
C PHE A 417 -4.94 -8.98 26.18
N GLY A 418 -4.27 -7.86 26.50
CA GLY A 418 -2.85 -7.83 26.82
C GLY A 418 -1.99 -7.98 25.56
N ALA A 419 -2.38 -7.36 24.45
CA ALA A 419 -1.59 -7.34 23.22
C ALA A 419 -0.24 -6.63 23.44
N ASP A 420 0.87 -7.17 22.96
CA ASP A 420 2.15 -6.44 22.91
C ASP A 420 2.51 -5.94 21.51
N ALA A 421 1.63 -6.18 20.54
CA ALA A 421 1.68 -5.67 19.18
C ALA A 421 0.28 -5.31 18.68
N VAL A 422 0.14 -4.16 18.02
CA VAL A 422 -1.12 -3.72 17.39
C VAL A 422 -0.86 -3.36 15.95
N LEU A 423 -1.51 -4.05 15.02
CA LEU A 423 -1.53 -3.69 13.61
C LEU A 423 -2.78 -2.84 13.31
N LEU A 424 -2.58 -1.72 12.63
CA LEU A 424 -3.62 -0.80 12.17
C LEU A 424 -3.79 -0.92 10.65
N ILE A 425 -4.94 -1.46 10.23
CA ILE A 425 -5.32 -1.60 8.82
C ILE A 425 -6.43 -0.58 8.53
N GLY A 426 -6.05 0.56 8.00
CA GLY A 426 -6.96 1.65 7.69
C GLY A 426 -6.25 2.85 7.09
N TYR A 427 -6.95 3.98 6.95
CA TYR A 427 -6.39 5.19 6.34
C TYR A 427 -6.06 6.23 7.42
N ALA A 428 -6.29 7.53 7.13
CA ALA A 428 -6.04 8.63 8.05
C ALA A 428 -6.74 8.46 9.42
N GLU A 429 -7.94 7.88 9.45
CA GLU A 429 -8.69 7.66 10.69
C GLU A 429 -8.00 6.69 11.67
N SER A 430 -7.00 5.93 11.21
CA SER A 430 -6.17 5.06 12.07
C SER A 430 -5.45 5.84 13.18
N ALA A 431 -5.18 7.14 12.96
CA ALA A 431 -4.59 8.02 13.97
C ALA A 431 -5.42 8.08 15.27
N ALA A 432 -6.75 8.02 15.16
CA ALA A 432 -7.63 8.03 16.32
C ALA A 432 -7.56 6.71 17.13
N VAL A 433 -7.13 5.60 16.51
CA VAL A 433 -6.84 4.36 17.25
C VAL A 433 -5.62 4.55 18.15
N ILE A 434 -4.56 5.18 17.62
CA ILE A 434 -3.31 5.45 18.37
C ILE A 434 -3.60 6.36 19.56
N VAL A 435 -4.38 7.43 19.35
CA VAL A 435 -4.80 8.34 20.42
C VAL A 435 -5.63 7.59 21.48
N ALA A 436 -6.58 6.75 21.07
CA ALA A 436 -7.40 5.99 22.01
C ALA A 436 -6.60 4.97 22.82
N LEU A 437 -5.55 4.36 22.25
CA LEU A 437 -4.64 3.48 22.97
C LEU A 437 -3.90 4.24 24.08
N ASP A 438 -3.32 5.39 23.76
CA ASP A 438 -2.63 6.25 24.72
C ASP A 438 -3.58 6.71 25.85
N GLU A 439 -4.79 7.15 25.51
CA GLU A 439 -5.81 7.54 26.50
C GLU A 439 -6.31 6.38 27.38
N ALA A 440 -6.31 5.15 26.85
CA ALA A 440 -6.59 3.95 27.62
C ALA A 440 -5.41 3.53 28.54
N GLY A 441 -4.29 4.24 28.51
CA GLY A 441 -3.08 3.94 29.27
C GLY A 441 -2.30 2.76 28.69
N VAL A 442 -2.38 2.55 27.37
CA VAL A 442 -1.53 1.62 26.62
C VAL A 442 -0.35 2.42 26.08
N ARG A 443 0.85 2.18 26.62
CA ARG A 443 2.05 2.93 26.23
C ARG A 443 2.55 2.46 24.87
N ILE A 444 2.77 3.37 23.94
CA ILE A 444 3.41 3.03 22.67
C ILE A 444 4.92 2.85 22.87
N GLN A 445 5.48 1.80 22.28
CA GLN A 445 6.93 1.59 22.21
C GLN A 445 7.50 2.45 21.08
N GLN A 446 8.26 3.48 21.47
CA GLN A 446 9.03 4.34 20.58
C GLN A 446 10.41 3.76 20.27
#